data_AF-A0A920F3F5-F1
#
_entry.id   AF-A0A920F3F5-F1
#
_cell.length_a   1.000
_cell.length_b   1.000
_cell.length_c   1.000
_cell.angle_alpha   90.00
_cell.angle_beta   90.00
_cell.angle_gamma   90.00
#
_symmetry.space_group_name_H-M   'P 1'
#
loop_
_entity.id
_entity.type
_entity.pdbx_description
1 polymer ?
#
loop_
_entity_poly.entity_id
_entity_poly.type
_entity_poly.pdbx_seq_one_letter_code
_entity_poly.pdbx_strand_id
1 'polypeptide(L)'
;MISQSEVAAETYVLLSVGDGLVAQIPSLLLAISTAIIVTRVSSKHDMADNIGRQVSISSAWIPVSGVLLLIGFVPGMPNIMFLAAALIAGGAGYWSFMREKSRRSDAASDPDMIEDDEVPRPDQIELDEIADNAPISIQLGFA
;
A
#
# COMPACT_ATOMS: atom_id res chain seq x y z
N MET A 1 -31.19 -30.58 56.43
CA MET A 1 -29.87 -30.05 56.07
C MET A 1 -29.47 -30.40 54.63
N ILE A 2 -29.69 -31.64 54.16
CA ILE A 2 -29.34 -32.09 52.80
C ILE A 2 -30.18 -31.41 51.69
N SER A 3 -31.48 -31.18 51.92
CA SER A 3 -32.34 -30.50 50.94
C SER A 3 -31.98 -29.02 50.71
N GLN A 4 -31.40 -28.33 51.70
CA GLN A 4 -30.97 -26.93 51.57
C GLN A 4 -29.70 -26.78 50.72
N SER A 5 -28.80 -27.79 50.76
CA SER A 5 -27.57 -27.79 49.94
C SER A 5 -27.84 -28.08 48.46
N GLU A 6 -28.88 -28.87 48.17
CA GLU A 6 -29.26 -29.22 46.79
C GLU A 6 -29.81 -28.00 46.03
N VAL A 7 -30.69 -27.22 46.68
CA VAL A 7 -31.25 -25.98 46.12
C VAL A 7 -30.16 -24.90 45.94
N ALA A 8 -29.21 -24.82 46.88
CA ALA A 8 -28.09 -23.87 46.77
C ALA A 8 -27.14 -24.21 45.61
N ALA A 9 -26.87 -25.49 45.35
CA ALA A 9 -26.04 -25.94 44.24
C ALA A 9 -26.71 -25.65 42.88
N GLU A 10 -28.01 -25.92 42.75
CA GLU A 10 -28.77 -25.64 41.52
C GLU A 10 -28.80 -24.14 41.21
N THR A 11 -28.99 -23.30 42.24
CA THR A 11 -29.00 -21.84 42.09
C THR A 11 -27.63 -21.29 41.68
N TYR A 12 -26.55 -21.82 42.27
CA TYR A 12 -25.18 -21.45 41.90
C TYR A 12 -24.88 -21.78 40.42
N VAL A 13 -25.27 -22.97 39.96
CA VAL A 13 -25.11 -23.39 38.57
C VAL A 13 -25.91 -22.47 37.63
N LEU A 14 -27.16 -22.14 37.95
CA LEU A 14 -27.99 -21.26 37.12
C LEU A 14 -27.41 -19.84 37.03
N LEU A 15 -26.93 -19.28 38.16
CA LEU A 15 -26.32 -17.96 38.20
C LEU A 15 -24.99 -17.91 37.44
N SER A 16 -24.14 -18.94 37.58
CA SER A 16 -22.85 -19.02 36.90
C SER A 16 -22.97 -19.23 35.39
N VAL A 17 -23.95 -20.00 34.92
CA VAL A 17 -24.21 -20.15 33.47
C VAL A 17 -24.76 -18.85 32.88
N GLY A 18 -25.63 -18.15 33.62
CA GLY A 18 -26.18 -16.86 33.22
C GLY A 18 -25.12 -15.78 33.07
N ASP A 19 -24.17 -15.69 34.01
CA ASP A 19 -23.07 -14.72 33.96
C ASP A 19 -22.15 -14.92 32.73
N GLY A 20 -21.85 -16.18 32.40
CA GLY A 20 -21.08 -16.52 31.19
C GLY A 20 -21.81 -16.16 29.90
N LEU A 21 -23.12 -16.42 29.81
CA LEU A 21 -23.90 -16.16 28.60
C LEU A 21 -24.12 -14.65 28.36
N VAL A 22 -24.35 -13.87 29.43
CA VAL A 22 -24.52 -12.41 29.37
C VAL A 22 -23.23 -11.70 28.94
N ALA A 23 -22.06 -12.18 29.38
CA ALA A 23 -20.78 -11.63 28.96
C ALA A 23 -20.42 -11.95 27.49
N GLN A 24 -20.95 -13.04 26.93
CA GLN A 24 -20.46 -13.61 25.67
C GLN A 24 -21.26 -13.15 24.44
N ILE A 25 -22.58 -12.94 24.56
CA ILE A 25 -23.41 -12.42 23.46
C ILE A 25 -22.89 -11.06 22.94
N PRO A 26 -22.56 -10.08 23.80
CA PRO A 26 -22.04 -8.77 23.34
C PRO A 26 -20.68 -8.90 22.65
N SER A 27 -19.80 -9.78 23.17
CA SER A 27 -18.47 -10.01 22.59
C SER A 27 -18.57 -10.58 21.17
N LEU A 28 -19.46 -11.55 20.95
CA LEU A 28 -19.69 -12.14 19.63
C LEU A 28 -20.24 -11.11 18.63
N LEU A 29 -21.19 -10.28 19.07
CA LEU A 29 -21.75 -9.21 18.24
C LEU A 29 -20.69 -8.18 17.85
N LEU A 30 -19.80 -7.80 18.77
CA LEU A 30 -18.68 -6.90 18.49
C LEU A 30 -17.73 -7.54 17.47
N ALA A 31 -17.33 -8.80 17.66
CA ALA A 31 -16.43 -9.50 16.75
C ALA A 31 -16.98 -9.57 15.31
N ILE A 32 -18.27 -9.90 15.16
CA ILE A 32 -18.94 -9.96 13.84
C ILE A 32 -19.05 -8.55 13.24
N SER A 33 -19.41 -7.54 14.03
CA SER A 33 -19.50 -6.16 13.57
C SER A 33 -18.15 -5.65 13.06
N THR A 34 -17.05 -5.90 13.79
CA THR A 34 -15.69 -5.55 13.38
C THR A 34 -15.28 -6.29 12.11
N ALA A 35 -15.57 -7.58 11.98
CA ALA A 35 -15.28 -8.36 10.78
C ALA A 35 -15.99 -7.80 9.53
N ILE A 36 -17.25 -7.37 9.66
CA ILE A 36 -18.01 -6.74 8.58
C ILE A 36 -17.41 -5.37 8.20
N ILE A 37 -17.01 -4.56 9.19
CA ILE A 37 -16.38 -3.25 8.93
C ILE A 37 -15.09 -3.45 8.13
N VAL A 38 -14.16 -4.28 8.63
CA VAL A 38 -12.84 -4.49 8.02
C VAL A 38 -12.92 -5.00 6.58
N THR A 39 -13.87 -5.88 6.27
CA THR A 39 -14.06 -6.39 4.90
C THR A 39 -14.71 -5.36 3.96
N ARG A 40 -15.49 -4.41 4.48
CA ARG A 40 -16.15 -3.37 3.68
C ARG A 40 -15.23 -2.20 3.32
N VAL A 41 -14.29 -1.81 4.20
CA VAL A 41 -13.42 -0.64 3.95
C VAL A 41 -12.32 -0.93 2.91
N SER A 42 -12.00 -2.20 2.63
CA SER A 42 -10.92 -2.57 1.71
C SER A 42 -11.25 -2.45 0.21
N SER A 43 -12.51 -2.29 -0.18
CA SER A 43 -12.92 -2.76 -1.52
C SER A 43 -13.17 -1.72 -2.60
N LYS A 44 -13.29 -0.41 -2.30
CA LYS A 44 -13.85 0.52 -3.32
C LYS A 44 -13.11 1.82 -3.58
N HIS A 45 -12.32 2.35 -2.65
CA HIS A 45 -11.68 3.64 -2.88
C HIS A 45 -10.23 3.51 -3.34
N ASP A 46 -9.45 2.63 -2.72
CA ASP A 46 -8.00 2.61 -2.98
C ASP A 46 -7.59 1.75 -4.18
N MET A 47 -8.28 0.63 -4.44
CA MET A 47 -7.89 -0.28 -5.54
C MET A 47 -8.07 0.35 -6.92
N ALA A 48 -9.20 1.03 -7.16
CA ALA A 48 -9.46 1.68 -8.45
C ALA A 48 -8.49 2.84 -8.73
N ASP A 49 -8.18 3.62 -7.69
CA ASP A 49 -7.27 4.75 -7.79
C ASP A 49 -5.80 4.30 -7.95
N ASN A 50 -5.40 3.23 -7.23
CA ASN A 50 -4.09 2.62 -7.38
C ASN A 50 -3.87 1.95 -8.75
N ILE A 51 -4.89 1.28 -9.29
CA ILE A 51 -4.84 0.71 -10.65
C ILE A 51 -4.75 1.83 -11.70
N GLY A 52 -5.51 2.91 -11.52
CA GLY A 52 -5.41 4.10 -12.37
C GLY A 52 -4.01 4.71 -12.35
N ARG A 53 -3.39 4.80 -11.15
CA ARG A 53 -2.03 5.33 -10.96
C ARG A 53 -0.96 4.42 -11.58
N GLN A 54 -1.10 3.09 -11.48
CA GLN A 54 -0.18 2.12 -12.07
C GLN A 54 -0.28 2.09 -13.60
N VAL A 55 -1.49 2.16 -14.18
CA VAL A 55 -1.69 2.27 -15.63
C VAL A 55 -1.20 3.62 -16.16
N SER A 56 -1.25 4.66 -15.32
CA SER A 56 -0.70 5.99 -15.60
C SER A 56 0.79 6.14 -15.25
N ILE A 57 1.55 5.06 -15.04
CA ILE A 57 3.03 5.13 -15.03
C ILE A 57 3.48 5.29 -16.47
N SER A 58 3.52 6.53 -16.95
CA SER A 58 3.91 6.83 -18.33
C SER A 58 5.31 6.34 -18.70
N SER A 59 6.17 6.11 -17.70
CA SER A 59 7.54 5.62 -17.91
C SER A 59 7.61 4.19 -18.48
N ALA A 60 6.53 3.40 -18.48
CA ALA A 60 6.54 2.04 -19.02
C ALA A 60 6.57 1.98 -20.57
N TRP A 61 6.20 3.06 -21.26
CA TRP A 61 6.07 3.06 -22.72
C TRP A 61 7.41 3.06 -23.46
N ILE A 62 8.46 3.63 -22.85
CA ILE A 62 9.82 3.67 -23.42
C ILE A 62 10.47 2.27 -23.49
N PRO A 63 10.53 1.46 -22.41
CA PRO A 63 11.11 0.12 -22.50
C PRO A 63 10.30 -0.80 -23.44
N VAL A 64 8.97 -0.66 -23.47
CA VAL A 64 8.10 -1.39 -24.41
C VAL A 64 8.44 -1.06 -25.87
N SER A 65 8.63 0.22 -26.20
CA SER A 65 9.10 0.64 -27.52
C SER A 65 10.45 0.00 -27.89
N GLY A 66 11.38 -0.11 -26.94
CA GLY A 66 12.68 -0.74 -27.17
C GLY A 66 12.56 -2.23 -27.49
N VAL A 67 11.75 -2.97 -26.73
CA VAL A 67 11.51 -4.41 -26.98
C VAL A 67 10.81 -4.64 -28.33
N LEU A 68 9.79 -3.83 -28.66
CA LEU A 68 9.10 -3.93 -29.95
C LEU A 68 10.02 -3.63 -31.13
N LEU A 69 10.93 -2.68 -30.98
CA LEU A 69 11.94 -2.36 -32.00
C LEU A 69 12.90 -3.53 -32.19
N LEU A 70 13.42 -4.12 -31.10
CA LEU A 70 14.28 -5.31 -31.18
C LEU A 70 13.60 -6.49 -31.87
N ILE A 71 12.33 -6.75 -31.55
CA ILE A 71 11.54 -7.81 -32.21
C ILE A 71 11.28 -7.48 -33.69
N GLY A 72 11.04 -6.21 -34.03
CA GLY A 72 10.82 -5.77 -35.41
C GLY A 72 12.01 -5.95 -36.34
N PHE A 73 13.24 -6.08 -35.81
CA PHE A 73 14.44 -6.40 -36.58
C PHE A 73 14.62 -7.90 -36.87
N VAL A 74 13.80 -8.78 -36.27
CA VAL A 74 13.90 -10.23 -36.48
C VAL A 74 13.35 -10.59 -37.88
N PRO A 75 14.16 -11.18 -38.78
CA PRO A 75 13.68 -11.60 -40.10
C PRO A 75 12.78 -12.83 -40.00
N GLY A 76 11.60 -12.79 -40.61
CA GLY A 76 10.63 -13.91 -40.61
C GLY A 76 9.26 -13.60 -40.01
N MET A 77 9.06 -12.40 -39.44
CA MET A 77 7.77 -11.92 -38.93
C MET A 77 7.27 -10.69 -39.74
N PRO A 78 6.03 -10.22 -39.55
CA PRO A 78 5.52 -8.98 -40.15
C PRO A 78 6.21 -7.74 -39.57
N ASN A 79 7.48 -7.52 -39.92
CA ASN A 79 8.37 -6.51 -39.32
C ASN A 79 7.77 -5.10 -39.32
N ILE A 80 7.00 -4.77 -40.36
CA ILE A 80 6.31 -3.47 -40.50
C ILE A 80 5.31 -3.22 -39.35
N MET A 81 4.59 -4.25 -38.89
CA MET A 81 3.63 -4.12 -37.79
C MET A 81 4.32 -3.83 -36.46
N PHE A 82 5.44 -4.53 -36.20
CA PHE A 82 6.22 -4.32 -34.98
C PHE A 82 6.98 -2.99 -34.99
N LEU A 83 7.53 -2.57 -36.13
CA LEU A 83 8.17 -1.26 -36.27
C LEU A 83 7.16 -0.12 -36.10
N ALA A 84 5.96 -0.25 -36.67
CA ALA A 84 4.89 0.74 -36.50
C ALA A 84 4.43 0.80 -35.03
N ALA A 85 4.25 -0.35 -34.38
CA ALA A 85 3.91 -0.41 -32.96
C ALA A 85 5.02 0.19 -32.08
N ALA A 86 6.29 -0.06 -32.40
CA ALA A 86 7.43 0.55 -31.71
C ALA A 86 7.42 2.08 -31.85
N LEU A 87 7.16 2.62 -33.05
CA LEU A 87 7.05 4.07 -33.26
C LEU A 87 5.90 4.69 -32.47
N ILE A 88 4.73 4.04 -32.44
CA ILE A 88 3.57 4.51 -31.68
C ILE A 88 3.87 4.50 -30.17
N ALA A 89 4.46 3.40 -29.66
CA ALA A 89 4.82 3.27 -28.25
C ALA A 89 5.90 4.28 -27.85
N GLY A 90 6.91 4.51 -28.71
CA GLY A 90 7.95 5.51 -28.50
C GLY A 90 7.40 6.93 -28.52
N GLY A 91 6.46 7.24 -29.42
CA GLY A 91 5.76 8.52 -29.47
C GLY A 91 4.93 8.78 -28.21
N ALA A 92 4.20 7.77 -27.72
CA ALA A 92 3.45 7.84 -26.46
C ALA A 92 4.39 8.04 -25.25
N GLY A 93 5.51 7.33 -25.22
CA GLY A 93 6.55 7.49 -24.21
C GLY A 93 7.14 8.90 -24.20
N TYR A 94 7.51 9.44 -25.37
CA TYR A 94 8.06 10.79 -25.51
C TYR A 94 7.08 11.89 -25.10
N TRP A 95 5.81 11.78 -25.51
CA TRP A 95 4.77 12.73 -25.12
C TRP A 95 4.57 12.76 -23.60
N SER A 96 4.63 11.59 -22.97
CA SER A 96 4.49 11.51 -21.53
C SER A 96 5.72 11.98 -20.75
N PHE A 97 6.93 11.72 -21.26
CA PHE A 97 8.17 12.28 -20.72
C PHE A 97 8.18 13.82 -20.80
N MET A 98 7.63 14.39 -21.87
CA MET A 98 7.47 15.84 -22.02
C MET A 98 6.45 16.42 -21.02
N ARG A 99 5.34 15.71 -20.77
CA ARG A 99 4.34 16.08 -19.74
C ARG A 99 4.93 16.04 -18.33
N GLU A 100 5.76 15.04 -18.05
CA GLU A 100 6.45 14.90 -16.77
C GLU A 100 7.51 16.00 -16.58
N LYS A 101 8.21 16.37 -17.66
CA LYS A 101 9.14 17.50 -17.66
C LYS A 101 8.42 18.84 -17.42
N SER A 102 7.24 19.07 -18.01
CA SER A 102 6.46 20.29 -17.76
C SER A 102 6.01 20.40 -16.30
N ARG A 103 5.56 19.29 -15.70
CA ARG A 103 5.23 19.25 -14.25
C ARG A 103 6.43 19.55 -13.35
N ARG A 104 7.63 19.04 -13.70
CA ARG A 104 8.87 19.39 -12.99
C ARG A 104 9.34 20.84 -13.21
N SER A 105 8.99 21.44 -14.33
CA SER A 105 9.38 22.82 -14.66
C SER A 105 8.55 23.84 -13.89
N ASP A 106 7.26 23.56 -13.72
CA ASP A 106 6.35 24.40 -12.92
C ASP A 106 6.65 24.30 -11.41
N ALA A 107 7.16 23.16 -10.94
CA ALA A 107 7.60 22.97 -9.55
C ALA A 107 8.97 23.62 -9.23
N ALA A 108 9.76 24.01 -10.24
CA ALA A 108 11.09 24.61 -10.05
C ALA A 108 11.09 26.16 -10.05
N SER A 109 9.92 26.79 -10.18
CA SER A 109 9.77 28.26 -10.21
C SER A 109 9.28 28.86 -8.90
N ASP A 110 9.11 28.05 -7.84
CA ASP A 110 8.72 28.49 -6.51
C ASP A 110 9.91 28.33 -5.54
N PRO A 111 10.54 29.43 -5.06
CA PRO A 111 11.68 29.34 -4.14
C PRO A 111 11.32 28.84 -2.73
N ASP A 112 10.04 28.63 -2.43
CA ASP A 112 9.55 28.24 -1.10
C ASP A 112 9.30 26.72 -0.93
N MET A 113 9.65 25.89 -1.91
CA MET A 113 9.55 24.42 -1.79
C MET A 113 10.92 23.78 -1.50
N ILE A 114 11.56 24.20 -0.42
CA ILE A 114 12.48 23.33 0.33
C ILE A 114 11.75 22.93 1.61
N GLU A 115 10.72 22.09 1.49
CA GLU A 115 10.20 21.20 2.53
C GLU A 115 9.01 20.45 1.93
N ASP A 116 8.89 19.16 2.28
CA ASP A 116 7.85 18.21 1.86
C ASP A 116 7.88 17.70 0.41
N ASP A 117 8.93 16.94 0.08
CA ASP A 117 8.81 15.85 -0.91
C ASP A 117 8.90 14.48 -0.21
N GLU A 118 8.14 14.33 0.87
CA GLU A 118 7.99 13.06 1.57
C GLU A 118 6.51 12.68 1.64
N VAL A 119 5.98 12.26 0.48
CA VAL A 119 4.74 11.48 0.44
C VAL A 119 5.06 10.12 1.08
N PRO A 120 4.54 9.79 2.28
CA PRO A 120 4.87 8.52 2.92
C PRO A 120 4.33 7.39 2.06
N ARG A 121 5.23 6.59 1.48
CA ARG A 121 4.88 5.31 0.85
C ARG A 121 4.73 4.30 2.00
N PRO A 122 3.51 3.83 2.33
CA PRO A 122 3.25 3.00 3.51
C PRO A 122 3.92 1.61 3.46
N ASP A 123 4.64 1.31 2.38
CA ASP A 123 5.34 0.07 2.07
C ASP A 123 6.88 0.22 2.03
N GLN A 124 7.44 1.39 2.34
CA GLN A 124 8.87 1.61 2.42
C GLN A 124 9.25 2.10 3.82
N ILE A 125 9.96 1.26 4.58
CA ILE A 125 10.60 1.65 5.83
C ILE A 125 11.82 2.47 5.42
N GLU A 126 11.72 3.79 5.53
CA GLU A 126 12.83 4.72 5.29
C GLU A 126 13.93 4.43 6.33
N LEU A 127 15.20 4.47 5.89
CA LEU A 127 16.34 4.16 6.77
C LEU A 127 16.44 5.12 7.97
N ASP A 128 15.79 6.27 7.90
CA ASP A 128 15.69 7.27 8.96
C ASP A 128 14.69 6.88 10.07
N GLU A 129 13.77 5.94 9.81
CA GLU A 129 12.84 5.40 10.81
C GLU A 129 13.52 4.37 11.73
N ILE A 130 14.64 3.81 11.28
CA ILE A 130 15.49 2.83 11.99
C ILE A 130 16.81 3.44 12.46
N ALA A 131 17.23 4.58 11.90
CA ALA A 131 18.44 5.27 12.32
C ALA A 131 18.17 6.06 13.60
N ASP A 132 18.27 5.38 14.74
CA ASP A 132 18.49 6.06 16.02
C ASP A 132 19.82 6.82 15.93
N ASN A 133 19.75 8.12 15.62
CA ASN A 133 20.89 9.03 15.55
C ASN A 133 21.45 9.37 16.94
N ALA A 134 21.75 8.32 17.71
CA ALA A 134 22.37 8.43 19.01
C ALA A 134 23.76 9.07 18.84
N PRO A 135 24.06 10.19 19.53
CA PRO A 135 25.36 10.83 19.44
C PRO A 135 26.43 9.89 20.02
N ILE A 136 27.22 9.26 19.15
CA ILE A 136 28.35 8.42 19.55
C ILE A 136 29.53 9.34 19.88
N SER A 137 29.85 9.48 21.16
CA SER A 137 31.07 10.18 21.60
C SER A 137 32.27 9.22 21.60
N ILE A 138 33.25 9.47 20.74
CA ILE A 138 34.51 8.74 20.72
C ILE A 138 35.52 9.50 21.58
N GLN A 139 35.81 8.99 22.79
CA GLN A 139 36.92 9.48 23.61
C GLN A 139 38.22 8.83 23.16
N LEU A 140 39.04 9.60 22.43
CA LEU A 140 40.43 9.24 22.18
C LEU A 140 41.27 9.56 23.43
N GLY A 141 41.61 8.52 24.19
CA GLY A 141 42.63 8.59 25.23
C GLY A 141 44.01 8.62 24.58
N PHE A 142 44.75 9.71 24.77
CA PHE A 142 46.16 9.77 24.41
C PHE A 142 46.99 9.10 25.51
N ALA A 143 47.78 8.10 25.12
CA ALA A 143 48.84 7.53 25.95
C ALA A 143 50.13 8.35 25.79
#